data_AF-A0A2P0B0V3-F1
#
_entry.id   AF-A0A2P0B0V3-F1
#
_cell.length_a   1.000
_cell.length_b   1.000
_cell.length_c   1.000
_cell.angle_alpha   90.00
_cell.angle_beta   90.00
_cell.angle_gamma   90.00
#
_symmetry.space_group_name_H-M   'P 1'
#
loop_
_entity.id
_entity.type
_entity.pdbx_description
1 polymer ?
#
loop_
_entity_poly.entity_id
_entity_poly.type
_entity_poly.pdbx_seq_one_letter_code
_entity_poly.pdbx_strand_id
1 'polypeptide(L)'
;MLGETPPQTIYTISEAEAVQLNRELDRKGLSSMAARYRVLERAGIQIDALLIRQLAAGKKSQLPQRAWNALIETLASLPDKAPGTREHRKRVLLAAAMKAELEQKIDRTAYGPTEIAKRMAGIAPNLTAVKISNWRTGRRKTACPDEWQAMMDFLGSYPSK
;
A
#
# COMPACT_ATOMS: atom_id res chain seq x y z
N MET A 1 -13.25 -33.94 -34.54
CA MET A 1 -13.04 -34.49 -33.18
C MET A 1 -13.26 -33.35 -32.20
N LEU A 2 -14.34 -33.38 -31.43
CA LEU A 2 -14.57 -32.41 -30.37
C LEU A 2 -13.67 -32.81 -29.20
N GLY A 3 -12.66 -31.99 -28.90
CA GLY A 3 -11.81 -32.18 -27.74
C GLY A 3 -12.62 -31.96 -26.48
N GLU A 4 -13.15 -33.04 -25.90
CA GLU A 4 -13.80 -33.00 -24.61
C GLU A 4 -12.77 -32.53 -23.59
N THR A 5 -12.97 -31.32 -23.07
CA THR A 5 -12.16 -30.82 -21.97
C THR A 5 -12.49 -31.71 -20.76
N PRO A 6 -11.51 -32.36 -20.11
CA PRO A 6 -11.79 -33.26 -19.01
C PRO A 6 -12.59 -32.52 -17.93
N PRO A 7 -13.57 -33.19 -17.28
CA PRO A 7 -14.41 -32.56 -16.27
C PRO A 7 -13.53 -31.98 -15.17
N GLN A 8 -13.59 -30.66 -15.00
CA GLN A 8 -12.84 -29.98 -13.96
C GLN A 8 -13.45 -30.37 -12.61
N THR A 9 -12.72 -31.12 -11.79
CA THR A 9 -13.11 -31.39 -10.41
C THR A 9 -13.27 -30.06 -9.67
N ILE A 10 -14.46 -29.79 -9.14
CA ILE A 10 -14.76 -28.56 -8.41
C ILE A 10 -14.52 -28.77 -6.92
N TYR A 11 -13.66 -27.94 -6.34
CA TYR A 11 -13.50 -27.81 -4.90
C TYR A 11 -14.49 -26.77 -4.37
N THR A 12 -15.19 -27.12 -3.28
CA THR A 12 -16.08 -26.19 -2.58
C THR A 12 -15.38 -25.73 -1.31
N ILE A 13 -15.02 -24.45 -1.27
CA ILE A 13 -14.45 -23.81 -0.08
C ILE A 13 -15.59 -23.49 0.88
N SER A 14 -15.52 -24.03 2.09
CA SER A 14 -16.41 -23.67 3.19
C SER A 14 -16.13 -22.26 3.72
N GLU A 15 -17.08 -21.67 4.45
CA GLU A 15 -16.87 -20.35 5.07
C GLU A 15 -15.69 -20.35 6.05
N ALA A 16 -15.50 -21.44 6.80
CA ALA A 16 -14.38 -21.59 7.73
C ALA A 16 -13.03 -21.55 7.01
N GLU A 17 -12.91 -22.26 5.89
CA GLU A 17 -11.70 -22.27 5.05
C GLU A 17 -11.47 -20.90 4.38
N ALA A 18 -12.52 -20.22 3.94
CA ALA A 18 -12.41 -18.88 3.38
C ALA A 18 -11.90 -17.87 4.42
N VAL A 19 -12.36 -17.96 5.67
CA VAL A 19 -11.86 -17.15 6.78
C VAL A 19 -10.40 -17.47 7.09
N GLN A 20 -10.02 -18.76 7.12
CA GLN A 20 -8.65 -19.18 7.35
C GLN A 20 -7.71 -18.70 6.23
N LEU A 21 -8.13 -18.81 4.98
CA LEU A 21 -7.41 -18.32 3.82
C LEU A 21 -7.16 -16.80 3.91
N ASN A 22 -8.14 -16.01 4.34
CA ASN A 22 -7.94 -14.58 4.55
C ASN A 22 -6.88 -14.29 5.62
N ARG A 23 -6.90 -15.02 6.73
CA ARG A 23 -5.89 -14.87 7.79
C ARG A 23 -4.49 -15.19 7.28
N GLU A 24 -4.35 -16.25 6.48
CA GLU A 24 -3.08 -16.60 5.84
C GLU A 24 -2.63 -15.53 4.85
N LEU A 25 -3.52 -15.03 3.99
CA LEU A 25 -3.20 -13.92 3.08
C LEU A 25 -2.73 -12.67 3.84
N ASP A 26 -3.37 -12.33 4.96
CA ASP A 26 -2.98 -11.21 5.79
C ASP A 26 -1.64 -11.47 6.52
N ARG A 27 -1.40 -12.70 6.98
CA ARG A 27 -0.12 -13.16 7.54
C ARG A 27 1.02 -13.06 6.51
N LYS A 28 0.73 -13.28 5.23
CA LYS A 28 1.67 -13.06 4.11
C LYS A 28 1.73 -11.59 3.65
N GLY A 29 0.99 -10.68 4.29
CA GLY A 29 1.01 -9.24 4.00
C GLY A 29 0.16 -8.80 2.80
N LEU A 30 -0.65 -9.69 2.24
CA LEU A 30 -1.49 -9.49 1.07
C LEU A 30 -2.85 -8.91 1.46
N SER A 31 -2.84 -7.78 2.16
CA SER A 31 -4.05 -7.15 2.72
C SER A 31 -4.82 -6.27 1.73
N SER A 32 -4.23 -5.91 0.58
CA SER A 32 -4.93 -5.17 -0.47
C SER A 32 -5.40 -6.10 -1.58
N MET A 33 -6.56 -5.80 -2.15
CA MET A 33 -7.10 -6.56 -3.29
C MET A 33 -6.09 -6.66 -4.44
N ALA A 34 -5.37 -5.57 -4.74
CA ALA A 34 -4.32 -5.54 -5.75
C ALA A 34 -3.10 -6.41 -5.43
N ALA A 35 -2.71 -6.53 -4.15
CA ALA A 35 -1.64 -7.44 -3.74
C ALA A 35 -2.07 -8.91 -3.86
N ARG A 36 -3.33 -9.20 -3.50
CA ARG A 36 -3.94 -10.51 -3.70
C ARG A 36 -3.95 -10.89 -5.18
N TYR A 37 -4.39 -10.00 -6.09
CA TYR A 37 -4.34 -10.24 -7.54
C TYR A 37 -2.95 -10.58 -8.06
N ARG A 38 -1.92 -9.79 -7.73
CA ARG A 38 -0.57 -9.98 -8.29
C ARG A 38 0.08 -11.30 -7.89
N VAL A 39 -0.23 -11.81 -6.70
CA VAL A 39 0.28 -13.11 -6.24
C VAL A 39 -0.42 -14.25 -6.98
N LEU A 40 -1.72 -14.13 -7.21
CA LEU A 40 -2.51 -15.14 -7.92
C LEU A 40 -2.21 -15.15 -9.43
N GLU A 41 -1.96 -13.98 -10.00
CA GLU A 41 -1.52 -13.81 -11.38
C GLU A 41 -0.10 -14.39 -11.60
N ARG A 42 0.83 -14.18 -10.65
CA ARG A 42 2.17 -14.80 -10.67
C ARG A 42 2.14 -16.32 -10.55
N ALA A 43 1.10 -16.89 -9.96
CA ALA A 43 0.88 -18.33 -9.91
C ALA A 43 0.34 -18.91 -11.25
N GLY A 44 0.17 -18.08 -12.28
CA GLY A 44 -0.31 -18.52 -13.60
C GLY A 44 -1.78 -18.90 -13.65
N ILE A 45 -2.57 -18.47 -12.65
CA ILE A 45 -3.98 -18.85 -12.52
C ILE A 45 -4.85 -17.68 -13.02
N GLN A 46 -5.66 -17.90 -14.05
CA GLN A 46 -6.78 -17.01 -14.38
C GLN A 46 -7.87 -17.18 -13.31
N ILE A 47 -7.70 -16.49 -12.18
CA ILE A 47 -8.75 -16.37 -11.17
C ILE A 47 -9.61 -15.17 -11.49
N ASP A 48 -10.92 -15.39 -11.63
CA ASP A 48 -11.89 -14.32 -11.84
C ASP A 48 -11.96 -13.41 -10.60
N ALA A 49 -12.03 -12.10 -10.85
CA ALA A 49 -12.19 -11.06 -9.85
C ALA A 49 -13.34 -11.28 -8.86
N LEU A 50 -14.40 -11.95 -9.30
CA LEU A 50 -15.56 -12.28 -8.48
C LEU A 50 -15.22 -13.29 -7.38
N LEU A 51 -14.44 -14.32 -7.71
CA LEU A 51 -14.06 -15.37 -6.77
C LEU A 51 -13.19 -14.80 -5.65
N ILE A 52 -12.24 -13.92 -5.98
CA ILE A 52 -11.39 -13.25 -4.99
C ILE A 52 -12.22 -12.37 -4.04
N ARG A 53 -13.25 -11.69 -4.56
CA ARG A 53 -14.17 -10.90 -3.72
C ARG A 53 -14.98 -11.78 -2.78
N GLN A 54 -15.43 -12.95 -3.23
CA GLN A 54 -16.17 -13.90 -2.40
C GLN A 54 -15.26 -14.48 -1.30
N LEU A 55 -14.03 -14.86 -1.65
CA LEU A 55 -13.03 -15.31 -0.68
C LEU A 55 -12.66 -14.21 0.31
N ALA A 56 -12.41 -12.98 -0.15
CA ALA A 56 -12.13 -11.83 0.72
C ALA A 56 -13.28 -11.50 1.68
N ALA A 57 -14.52 -11.80 1.29
CA ALA A 57 -15.72 -11.62 2.11
C ALA A 57 -16.01 -12.83 3.02
N GLY A 58 -15.18 -13.88 3.00
CA GLY A 58 -15.40 -15.10 3.78
C GLY A 58 -16.60 -15.94 3.30
N LYS A 59 -17.05 -15.73 2.07
CA LYS A 59 -18.23 -16.41 1.52
C LYS A 59 -17.87 -17.77 0.94
N LYS A 60 -18.80 -18.72 1.05
CA LYS A 60 -18.74 -20.00 0.36
C LYS A 60 -18.49 -19.78 -1.14
N SER A 61 -17.51 -20.49 -1.67
CA SER A 61 -16.99 -20.29 -3.02
C SER A 61 -16.63 -21.61 -3.68
N GLN A 62 -16.69 -21.67 -5.00
CA GLN A 62 -16.32 -22.86 -5.77
C GLN A 62 -15.22 -22.53 -6.77
N LEU A 63 -14.24 -23.41 -6.88
CA LEU A 63 -13.15 -23.29 -7.85
C LEU A 63 -12.66 -24.66 -8.31
N PRO A 64 -11.99 -24.75 -9.46
CA PRO A 64 -11.34 -25.99 -9.87
C PRO A 64 -10.31 -26.45 -8.81
N GLN A 65 -10.28 -27.76 -8.50
CA GLN A 65 -9.35 -28.37 -7.55
C GLN A 65 -7.89 -28.01 -7.85
N ARG A 66 -7.52 -27.98 -9.15
CA ARG A 66 -6.20 -27.56 -9.62
C ARG A 66 -5.84 -26.13 -9.18
N ALA A 67 -6.81 -25.22 -9.21
CA ALA A 67 -6.60 -23.82 -8.84
C ALA A 67 -6.50 -23.67 -7.31
N TRP A 68 -7.23 -24.50 -6.56
CA TRP A 68 -7.07 -24.59 -5.10
C TRP A 68 -5.68 -25.07 -4.72
N ASN A 69 -5.20 -26.16 -5.32
CA ASN A 69 -3.87 -26.70 -5.02
C ASN A 69 -2.76 -25.69 -5.33
N ALA A 70 -2.83 -25.03 -6.50
CA ALA A 70 -1.85 -24.02 -6.89
C ALA A 70 -1.87 -22.77 -5.98
N LEU A 71 -3.04 -22.36 -5.48
CA LEU A 71 -3.17 -21.30 -4.49
C LEU A 71 -2.44 -21.65 -3.18
N ILE A 72 -2.69 -22.84 -2.64
CA ILE A 72 -2.09 -23.30 -1.38
C ILE A 72 -0.57 -23.43 -1.54
N GLU A 73 -0.10 -24.00 -2.64
CA GLU A 73 1.33 -24.13 -2.95
C GLU A 73 2.02 -22.76 -3.05
N THR A 74 1.38 -21.80 -3.75
CA THR A 74 1.88 -20.43 -3.86
C THR A 74 1.97 -19.77 -2.48
N LEU A 75 0.93 -19.89 -1.64
CA LEU A 75 0.93 -19.33 -0.29
C LEU A 75 2.00 -19.96 0.60
N ALA A 76 2.22 -21.26 0.49
CA ALA A 76 3.25 -21.98 1.23
C ALA A 76 4.67 -21.52 0.84
N SER A 77 4.89 -21.21 -0.44
CA SER A 77 6.18 -20.72 -0.95
C SER A 77 6.50 -19.27 -0.57
N LEU A 78 5.49 -18.47 -0.20
CA LEU A 78 5.69 -17.09 0.21
C LEU A 78 6.27 -17.03 1.63
N PRO A 79 7.35 -16.25 1.86
CA PRO A 79 7.83 -16.05 3.21
C PRO A 79 6.74 -15.39 4.07
N ASP A 80 6.67 -15.77 5.34
CA ASP A 80 5.85 -15.04 6.31
C ASP A 80 6.25 -13.57 6.28
N LYS A 81 5.26 -12.69 6.37
CA LYS A 81 5.54 -11.28 6.51
C LYS A 81 6.34 -11.11 7.80
N ALA A 82 7.58 -10.63 7.69
CA ALA A 82 8.35 -10.22 8.86
C ALA A 82 7.46 -9.28 9.70
N PRO A 83 7.34 -9.49 11.02
CA PRO A 83 6.55 -8.62 11.87
C PRO A 83 7.09 -7.18 11.73
N GLY A 84 6.38 -6.34 10.97
CA GLY A 84 6.81 -4.97 10.70
C GLY A 84 6.39 -4.33 9.35
N THR A 85 6.07 -5.07 8.29
CA THR A 85 5.82 -4.42 6.96
C THR A 85 4.38 -3.96 6.74
N ARG A 86 3.80 -3.31 7.74
CA ARG A 86 2.92 -2.16 7.56
C ARG A 86 2.90 -1.49 8.93
N GLU A 87 4.02 -0.89 9.30
CA GLU A 87 3.88 0.32 10.09
C GLU A 87 2.91 1.21 9.32
N HIS A 88 1.71 1.38 9.85
CA HIS A 88 1.08 2.67 9.75
C HIS A 88 2.11 3.64 10.33
N ARG A 89 3.04 4.13 9.50
CA ARG A 89 4.06 5.08 9.93
C ARG A 89 3.28 6.18 10.58
N LYS A 90 3.35 6.24 11.92
CA LYS A 90 2.51 7.12 12.72
C LYS A 90 2.71 8.50 12.13
N ARG A 91 1.64 9.05 11.56
CA ARG A 91 1.75 10.35 10.92
C ARG A 91 2.20 11.36 11.97
N VAL A 92 3.15 12.21 11.62
CA VAL A 92 3.63 13.26 12.51
C VAL A 92 2.49 14.26 12.67
N LEU A 93 2.07 14.52 13.91
CA LEU A 93 1.12 15.58 14.20
C LEU A 93 1.84 16.93 14.12
N LEU A 94 1.39 17.78 13.20
CA LEU A 94 1.98 19.10 12.99
C LEU A 94 1.41 20.09 14.01
N ALA A 95 2.10 20.21 15.14
CA ALA A 95 1.82 21.21 16.16
C ALA A 95 1.99 22.64 15.59
N ALA A 96 1.39 23.62 16.26
CA ALA A 96 1.49 25.03 15.85
C ALA A 96 2.95 25.51 15.74
N ALA A 97 3.82 25.10 16.67
CA ALA A 97 5.25 25.42 16.65
C ALA A 97 5.95 24.86 15.40
N MET A 98 5.65 23.62 15.00
CA MET A 98 6.24 23.00 13.80
C MET A 98 5.82 23.71 12.51
N LYS A 99 4.58 24.23 12.48
CA LYS A 99 4.09 25.03 11.34
C LYS A 99 4.80 26.36 11.25
N ALA A 100 4.98 27.05 12.38
CA ALA A 100 5.72 28.30 12.44
C ALA A 100 7.19 28.09 11.99
N GLU A 101 7.82 26.99 12.41
CA GLU A 101 9.16 26.64 11.97
C GLU A 101 9.23 26.39 10.46
N LEU A 102 8.29 25.60 9.91
CA LEU A 102 8.17 25.35 8.47
C LEU A 102 8.01 26.65 7.70
N GLU A 103 7.13 27.53 8.14
CA GLU A 103 6.87 28.82 7.49
C GLU A 103 8.12 29.70 7.48
N GLN A 104 8.78 29.86 8.63
CA GLN A 104 10.03 30.62 8.73
C GLN A 104 11.11 30.06 7.79
N LYS A 105 11.27 28.74 7.75
CA LYS A 105 12.25 28.09 6.87
C LYS A 105 11.91 28.29 5.39
N ILE A 106 10.64 28.16 5.00
CA ILE A 106 10.20 28.42 3.61
C ILE A 106 10.49 29.87 3.23
N ASP A 107 10.11 30.83 4.07
CA ASP A 107 10.27 32.25 3.79
C ASP A 107 11.76 32.66 3.62
N ARG A 108 12.69 31.96 4.29
CA ARG A 108 14.15 32.13 4.10
C ARG A 108 14.63 31.71 2.71
N THR A 109 14.05 30.65 2.12
CA THR A 109 14.56 30.04 0.88
C THR A 109 14.23 30.80 -0.41
N ALA A 110 13.43 31.88 -0.35
CA ALA A 110 12.88 32.59 -1.52
C ALA A 110 11.96 31.75 -2.43
N TYR A 111 11.78 30.46 -2.16
CA TYR A 111 11.03 29.55 -3.01
C TYR A 111 9.60 29.37 -2.50
N GLY A 112 8.64 29.48 -3.42
CA GLY A 112 7.26 29.10 -3.15
C GLY A 112 7.07 27.57 -3.11
N PRO A 113 5.94 27.08 -2.57
CA PRO A 113 5.63 25.64 -2.46
C PRO A 113 5.78 24.85 -3.77
N THR A 114 5.47 25.47 -4.91
CA THR A 114 5.61 24.84 -6.24
C THR A 114 7.06 24.58 -6.61
N GLU A 115 7.93 25.56 -6.37
CA GLU A 115 9.34 25.45 -6.73
C GLU A 115 10.08 24.49 -5.79
N ILE A 116 9.71 24.50 -4.50
CA ILE A 116 10.18 23.53 -3.52
C ILE A 116 9.79 22.11 -3.94
N ALA A 117 8.52 21.87 -4.29
CA ALA A 117 8.06 20.54 -4.71
C ALA A 117 8.80 20.02 -5.94
N LYS A 118 9.09 20.90 -6.92
CA LYS A 118 9.88 20.53 -8.11
C LYS A 118 11.29 20.07 -7.73
N ARG A 119 11.97 20.84 -6.88
CA ARG A 119 13.34 20.53 -6.42
C ARG A 119 13.40 19.27 -5.57
N MET A 120 12.34 18.99 -4.83
CA MET A 120 12.22 17.81 -3.99
C MET A 120 11.67 16.57 -4.72
N ALA A 121 11.29 16.66 -5.99
CA ALA A 121 10.66 15.55 -6.71
C ALA A 121 11.52 14.28 -6.76
N GLY A 122 12.85 14.42 -6.77
CA GLY A 122 13.78 13.28 -6.71
C GLY A 122 14.02 12.70 -5.31
N ILE A 123 13.73 13.47 -4.25
CA ILE A 123 13.98 13.10 -2.84
C ILE A 123 12.70 12.58 -2.19
N ALA A 124 11.61 13.32 -2.38
CA ALA A 124 10.28 13.02 -1.87
C ALA A 124 9.27 13.11 -3.03
N PRO A 125 9.20 12.09 -3.92
CA PRO A 125 8.36 12.14 -5.13
C PRO A 125 6.87 12.28 -4.83
N ASN A 126 6.44 11.88 -3.64
CA ASN A 126 5.06 11.99 -3.18
C ASN A 126 4.74 13.36 -2.55
N LEU A 127 5.75 14.21 -2.30
CA LEU A 127 5.57 15.53 -1.70
C LEU A 127 5.20 16.55 -2.78
N THR A 128 3.92 16.93 -2.81
CA THR A 128 3.40 17.88 -3.81
C THR A 128 3.32 19.30 -3.27
N ALA A 129 3.28 20.29 -4.16
CA ALA A 129 3.07 21.70 -3.81
C ALA A 129 1.81 21.91 -2.95
N VAL A 130 0.74 21.17 -3.25
CA VAL A 130 -0.51 21.19 -2.50
C VAL A 130 -0.32 20.68 -1.07
N LYS A 131 0.45 19.61 -0.86
CA LYS A 131 0.76 19.09 0.48
C LYS A 131 1.54 20.13 1.29
N ILE A 132 2.57 20.73 0.69
CA ILE A 132 3.40 21.77 1.32
C ILE A 132 2.53 22.97 1.71
N SER A 133 1.69 23.46 0.79
CA SER A 133 0.77 24.57 1.07
C SER A 133 -0.24 24.24 2.18
N ASN A 134 -0.75 23.01 2.22
CA ASN A 134 -1.69 22.58 3.26
C ASN A 134 -1.02 22.40 4.63
N TRP A 135 0.27 22.06 4.67
CA TRP A 135 1.05 22.04 5.91
C TRP A 135 1.32 23.45 6.41
N ARG A 136 1.77 24.36 5.52
CA ARG A 136 2.00 25.78 5.84
C ARG A 136 0.74 26.46 6.37
N THR A 137 -0.37 26.37 5.64
CA THR A 137 -1.67 26.97 6.05
C THR A 137 -2.35 26.24 7.20
N GLY A 138 -1.81 25.09 7.62
CA GLY A 138 -2.38 24.29 8.70
C GLY A 138 -3.68 23.55 8.36
N ARG A 139 -4.16 23.61 7.11
CA ARG A 139 -5.31 22.82 6.62
C ARG A 139 -5.10 21.31 6.82
N ARG A 140 -3.84 20.85 6.74
CA ARG A 140 -3.47 19.47 7.04
C ARG A 140 -2.64 19.43 8.32
N LYS A 141 -3.17 18.73 9.34
CA LYS A 141 -2.57 18.62 10.68
C LYS A 141 -1.57 17.46 10.82
N THR A 142 -1.35 16.70 9.75
CA THR A 142 -0.49 15.51 9.79
C THR A 142 0.41 15.39 8.56
N ALA A 143 1.62 14.88 8.77
CA ALA A 143 2.60 14.61 7.71
C ALA A 143 3.07 13.15 7.76
N CYS A 144 3.55 12.63 6.63
CA CYS A 144 4.35 11.41 6.65
C CYS A 144 5.71 11.74 7.28
N PRO A 145 6.25 10.93 8.21
CA PRO A 145 7.54 11.19 8.85
C PRO A 145 8.68 11.46 7.85
N ASP A 146 8.84 10.60 6.84
CA ASP A 146 9.91 10.74 5.84
C ASP A 146 9.76 12.01 5.00
N GLU A 147 8.53 12.34 4.59
CA GLU A 147 8.26 13.55 3.81
C GLU A 147 8.54 14.81 4.64
N TRP A 148 8.21 14.77 5.93
CA TRP A 148 8.48 15.86 6.86
C TRP A 148 9.98 16.05 7.10
N GLN A 149 10.69 14.96 7.41
CA GLN A 149 12.13 15.01 7.65
C GLN A 149 12.88 15.52 6.41
N ALA A 150 12.60 14.94 5.23
CA ALA A 150 13.21 15.38 3.98
C ALA A 150 12.95 16.86 3.68
N MET A 151 11.76 17.38 4.01
CA MET A 151 11.42 18.80 3.85
C MET A 151 12.25 19.68 4.79
N MET A 152 12.34 19.31 6.06
CA MET A 152 13.09 20.11 7.05
C MET A 152 14.59 20.08 6.80
N ASP A 153 15.13 18.95 6.33
CA ASP A 153 16.53 18.80 5.92
C ASP A 153 16.80 19.63 4.66
N PHE A 154 15.94 19.52 3.64
CA PHE A 154 16.04 20.30 2.41
C PHE A 154 16.06 21.81 2.73
N LEU A 155 15.08 22.30 3.49
CA LEU A 155 15.03 23.70 3.87
C LEU A 155 16.17 24.11 4.80
N GLY A 156 16.66 23.20 5.65
CA GLY A 156 17.80 23.44 6.53
C GLY A 156 19.13 23.57 5.78
N SER A 157 19.22 23.00 4.57
CA SER A 157 20.43 23.08 3.74
C SER A 157 20.64 24.44 3.07
N TYR A 158 19.64 25.33 3.08
CA TYR A 158 19.76 26.67 2.54
C TYR A 158 20.29 27.65 3.59
N PRO A 159 21.32 28.46 3.26
CA PRO A 159 21.82 29.48 4.18
C PRO A 159 20.71 30.51 4.46
N SER A 160 20.64 30.98 5.70
CA SER A 160 19.75 32.10 6.04
C SER A 160 20.13 33.29 5.17
N LYS A 161 19.11 33.93 4.56
CA LYS A 161 19.26 35.30 4.07
C LYS A 161 19.61 36.25 5.20
#